data_AF-A0A1S6HT94-F1
#
_entry.id   AF-A0A1S6HT94-F1
#
_cell.length_a   1.000
_cell.length_b   1.000
_cell.length_c   1.000
_cell.angle_alpha   90.00
_cell.angle_beta   90.00
_cell.angle_gamma   90.00
#
_symmetry.space_group_name_H-M   'P 1'
#
loop_
_entity.id
_entity.type
_entity.pdbx_description
1 polymer ?
#
loop_
_entity_poly.entity_id
_entity_poly.type
_entity_poly.pdbx_seq_one_letter_code
_entity_poly.pdbx_strand_id
1 'polypeptide(L)'
;MAKPSERDANYFYQQLSSGVEAGLSREQRQEFLRVLNRAVSVPSQKLLSLQLSFWFFRHFYLVIYWGIDSRARERTSAVPIVSGLLANGSIILSKGIFIVLASLITLWVAYEVKSMLGIDLFKNFHLVDLIRSLL
;
A
#
# COMPACT_ATOMS: atom_id res chain seq x y z
N MET A 1 12.05 20.66 -11.39
CA MET A 1 11.54 19.92 -12.56
C MET A 1 11.00 18.59 -12.08
N ALA A 2 9.68 18.37 -12.18
CA ALA A 2 9.07 17.08 -11.85
C ALA A 2 9.57 16.03 -12.85
N LYS A 3 10.12 14.92 -12.35
CA LYS A 3 10.48 13.77 -13.19
C LYS A 3 9.19 13.25 -13.83
N PRO A 4 9.09 13.08 -15.16
CA PRO A 4 7.93 12.44 -15.77
C PRO A 4 7.77 11.06 -15.13
N SER A 5 6.65 10.82 -14.46
CA SER A 5 6.52 9.70 -13.52
C SER A 5 6.41 8.34 -14.19
N GLU A 6 6.21 8.26 -15.51
CA GLU A 6 6.07 6.99 -16.22
C GLU A 6 6.79 7.06 -17.57
N ARG A 7 7.76 6.16 -17.75
CA ARG A 7 8.33 5.84 -19.08
C ARG A 7 7.30 5.00 -19.82
N ASP A 8 6.24 5.64 -20.31
CA ASP A 8 5.12 5.00 -21.01
C ASP A 8 5.40 4.84 -22.51
N ALA A 9 4.47 4.22 -23.25
CA ALA A 9 4.61 4.04 -24.70
C ALA A 9 4.74 5.38 -25.45
N ASN A 10 4.08 6.45 -24.98
CA ASN A 10 4.15 7.77 -25.61
C ASN A 10 5.51 8.42 -25.42
N TYR A 11 6.11 8.28 -24.24
CA TYR A 11 7.46 8.77 -23.95
C TYR A 11 8.49 8.21 -24.94
N PHE A 12 8.43 6.91 -25.26
CA PHE A 12 9.33 6.30 -26.24
C PHE A 12 8.96 6.65 -27.68
N TYR A 13 7.67 6.79 -27.99
CA TYR A 13 7.23 7.24 -29.32
C TYR A 13 7.76 8.64 -29.66
N GLN A 14 7.76 9.56 -28.69
CA GLN A 14 8.27 10.94 -28.85
C GLN A 14 9.80 11.02 -29.03
N GLN A 15 10.53 9.92 -28.83
CA GLN A 15 11.97 9.86 -29.08
C GLN A 15 12.32 9.48 -30.53
N LEU A 16 11.32 9.14 -31.35
CA LEU A 16 11.53 8.90 -32.77
C LEU A 16 12.05 10.18 -33.44
N SER A 17 12.98 10.04 -34.39
CA SER A 17 13.38 11.16 -35.22
C SER A 17 12.18 11.67 -36.04
N SER A 18 12.09 12.99 -36.21
CA SER A 18 10.98 13.64 -36.92
C SER A 18 10.71 13.08 -38.32
N GLY A 19 11.74 12.62 -39.04
CA GLY A 19 11.59 11.98 -40.35
C GLY A 19 10.90 10.62 -40.31
N VAL A 20 11.10 9.85 -39.23
CA VAL A 20 10.44 8.55 -39.03
C VAL A 20 9.01 8.75 -38.54
N GLU A 21 8.78 9.71 -37.65
CA GLU A 21 7.43 10.03 -37.18
C GLU A 21 6.52 10.51 -38.33
N ALA A 22 7.02 11.41 -39.17
CA ALA A 22 6.29 11.95 -40.32
C ALA A 22 6.02 10.91 -41.42
N GLY A 23 6.83 9.84 -41.49
CA GLY A 23 6.67 8.75 -42.47
C GLY A 23 5.65 7.69 -42.08
N LEU A 24 5.15 7.71 -40.84
CA LEU A 24 4.19 6.72 -40.37
C LEU A 24 2.76 7.09 -40.77
N SER A 25 2.07 6.16 -41.43
CA SER A 25 0.63 6.26 -41.60
C SER A 25 -0.09 6.19 -40.25
N ARG A 26 -1.35 6.64 -40.21
CA ARG A 26 -2.16 6.61 -38.98
C ARG A 26 -2.32 5.19 -38.42
N GLU A 27 -2.46 4.20 -39.30
CA GLU A 27 -2.57 2.78 -38.95
C GLU A 27 -1.25 2.24 -38.42
N GLN A 28 -0.13 2.55 -39.08
CA GLN A 28 1.21 2.16 -38.65
C GLN A 28 1.55 2.75 -37.28
N ARG A 29 1.17 4.01 -37.05
CA ARG A 29 1.30 4.65 -35.73
C ARG A 29 0.50 3.91 -34.65
N GLN A 30 -0.73 3.50 -34.94
CA GLN A 30 -1.56 2.77 -33.98
C GLN A 30 -0.98 1.40 -33.64
N GLU A 31 -0.53 0.63 -34.64
CA GLU A 31 0.10 -0.68 -34.39
C GLU A 31 1.43 -0.52 -33.64
N PHE A 32 2.22 0.50 -33.98
CA PHE A 32 3.48 0.78 -33.29
C PHE A 32 3.27 1.12 -31.82
N LEU A 33 2.29 1.99 -31.51
CA LEU A 33 1.91 2.29 -30.13
C LEU A 33 1.36 1.05 -29.41
N ARG A 34 0.61 0.17 -30.10
CA ARG A 34 0.12 -1.08 -29.53
C ARG A 34 1.27 -2.02 -29.15
N VAL A 35 2.30 -2.12 -30.00
CA VAL A 35 3.52 -2.89 -29.72
C VAL A 35 4.30 -2.29 -28.56
N LEU A 36 4.51 -0.97 -28.56
CA LEU A 36 5.18 -0.27 -27.47
C LEU A 36 4.46 -0.46 -26.13
N ASN A 37 3.14 -0.35 -26.09
CA ASN A 37 2.36 -0.60 -24.88
C ASN A 37 2.52 -2.03 -24.33
N ARG A 38 2.84 -3.01 -25.20
CA ARG A 38 3.11 -4.39 -24.80
C ARG A 38 4.56 -4.62 -24.38
N ALA A 39 5.50 -3.94 -25.04
CA ALA A 39 6.93 -4.10 -24.82
C ALA A 39 7.46 -3.27 -23.63
N VAL A 40 6.85 -2.11 -23.38
CA VAL A 40 7.23 -1.22 -22.29
C VAL A 40 6.65 -1.76 -20.99
N SER A 41 7.53 -2.20 -20.10
CA SER A 41 7.16 -2.60 -18.74
C SER A 41 6.64 -1.37 -17.99
N VAL A 42 5.33 -1.34 -17.72
CA VAL A 42 4.75 -0.33 -16.83
C VAL A 42 5.42 -0.48 -15.47
N PRO A 43 6.03 0.58 -14.91
CA PRO A 43 6.61 0.52 -13.59
C PRO A 43 5.48 0.24 -12.59
N SER A 44 5.42 -0.99 -12.09
CA SER A 44 4.47 -1.38 -11.06
C SER A 44 4.67 -0.47 -9.84
N GLN A 45 3.57 0.10 -9.32
CA GLN A 45 3.54 0.81 -8.05
C GLN A 45 3.82 -0.20 -6.91
N LYS A 46 5.08 -0.60 -6.76
CA LYS A 46 5.48 -1.73 -5.90
C LYS A 46 5.57 -1.39 -4.43
N LEU A 47 5.62 -0.10 -4.06
CA LEU A 47 5.94 0.35 -2.71
C LEU A 47 5.07 1.54 -2.33
N LEU A 48 4.18 1.31 -1.38
CA LEU A 48 3.49 2.32 -0.61
C LEU A 48 4.46 2.80 0.48
N SER A 49 4.95 4.03 0.37
CA SER A 49 5.82 4.63 1.38
C SER A 49 5.01 5.58 2.25
N LEU A 50 4.94 5.31 3.54
CA LEU A 50 4.38 6.22 4.54
C LEU A 50 5.55 6.89 5.28
N GLN A 51 5.67 8.19 5.11
CA GLN A 51 6.68 9.01 5.77
C GLN A 51 5.96 9.90 6.79
N LEU A 52 6.18 9.64 8.07
CA LEU A 52 5.60 10.40 9.17
C LEU A 52 6.71 11.08 9.96
N SER A 53 6.68 12.41 9.97
CA SER A 53 7.46 13.23 10.90
C SER A 53 6.55 13.71 12.02
N PHE A 54 6.92 13.47 13.28
CA PHE A 54 6.15 13.98 14.41
C PHE A 54 7.05 14.54 15.50
N TRP A 55 6.53 15.57 16.19
CA TRP A 55 7.23 16.34 17.20
C TRP A 55 6.44 16.29 18.51
N PHE A 56 6.65 15.24 19.30
CA PHE A 56 6.05 15.13 20.63
C PHE A 56 7.02 15.52 21.76
N PHE A 57 8.35 15.36 21.56
CA PHE A 57 9.41 15.83 22.49
C PHE A 57 10.77 16.05 21.80
N ARG A 58 11.03 15.36 20.69
CA ARG A 58 12.19 15.51 19.79
C ARG A 58 11.70 15.26 18.36
N HIS A 59 12.47 15.65 17.34
CA HIS A 59 12.13 15.34 15.95
C HIS A 59 12.27 13.83 15.72
N PHE A 60 11.15 13.14 15.58
CA PHE A 60 11.11 11.73 15.21
C PHE A 60 10.69 11.59 13.74
N TYR A 61 11.33 10.66 13.06
CA TYR A 61 11.09 10.36 11.66
C TYR A 61 10.81 8.87 11.50
N LEU A 62 9.59 8.53 11.08
CA LEU A 62 9.13 7.18 10.85
C LEU A 62 8.91 6.99 9.35
N VAL A 63 9.58 5.99 8.79
CA VAL A 63 9.38 5.58 7.39
C VAL A 63 8.93 4.14 7.35
N ILE A 64 7.72 3.91 6.86
CA ILE A 64 7.18 2.58 6.63
C ILE A 64 7.13 2.33 5.13
N TYR A 65 7.80 1.27 4.69
CA TYR A 65 7.71 0.76 3.34
C TYR A 65 6.79 -0.45 3.33
N TRP A 66 5.69 -0.35 2.60
CA TRP A 66 4.74 -1.43 2.39
C TRP A 66 4.70 -1.79 0.92
N GLY A 67 5.17 -2.97 0.54
CA GLY A 67 5.19 -3.41 -0.84
C GLY A 67 4.90 -4.90 -0.98
N ILE A 68 4.29 -5.28 -2.09
CA ILE A 68 4.12 -6.70 -2.45
C ILE A 68 5.19 -7.02 -3.48
N ASP A 69 6.13 -7.90 -3.14
CA ASP A 69 7.14 -8.33 -4.11
C ASP A 69 6.53 -9.28 -5.14
N SER A 70 6.24 -8.77 -6.34
CA SER A 70 5.71 -9.55 -7.46
C SER A 70 6.79 -10.13 -8.39
N ARG A 71 8.09 -9.96 -8.09
CA ARG A 71 9.18 -10.39 -8.99
C ARG A 71 9.32 -11.91 -9.13
N ALA A 72 8.69 -12.68 -8.24
CA ALA A 72 8.75 -14.15 -8.27
C ALA A 72 7.82 -14.81 -9.31
N ARG A 73 6.92 -14.05 -9.97
CA ARG A 73 5.81 -14.65 -10.74
C ARG A 73 6.18 -15.14 -12.15
N GLU A 74 7.38 -14.87 -12.65
CA GLU A 74 7.76 -15.22 -14.02
C GLU A 74 8.61 -16.50 -14.17
N ARG A 75 8.84 -17.25 -13.07
CA ARG A 75 9.60 -18.52 -13.15
C ARG A 75 8.86 -19.72 -12.57
N THR A 76 7.58 -19.86 -12.89
CA THR A 76 6.91 -21.16 -12.79
C THR A 76 5.66 -21.15 -13.66
N SER A 77 5.83 -21.52 -14.92
CA SER A 77 4.76 -22.21 -15.65
C SER A 77 4.28 -23.36 -14.77
N ALA A 78 2.97 -23.40 -14.48
CA ALA A 78 2.27 -24.40 -13.65
C ALA A 78 2.34 -24.24 -12.11
N VAL A 79 2.08 -23.04 -11.56
CA VAL A 79 1.60 -22.97 -10.17
C VAL A 79 0.07 -23.09 -10.14
N PRO A 80 -0.52 -24.12 -9.49
CA PRO A 80 -1.96 -24.33 -9.48
C PRO A 80 -2.69 -23.17 -8.79
N ILE A 81 -3.96 -22.94 -9.17
CA ILE A 81 -4.88 -21.88 -8.69
C ILE A 81 -4.82 -21.68 -7.16
N VAL A 82 -4.54 -22.75 -6.42
CA VAL A 82 -4.35 -22.78 -4.96
C VAL A 82 -3.26 -21.81 -4.47
N SER A 83 -2.19 -21.61 -5.23
CA SER A 83 -1.08 -20.70 -4.88
C SER A 83 -1.47 -19.22 -4.94
N GLY A 84 -2.32 -18.83 -5.89
CA GLY A 84 -2.82 -17.46 -6.00
C GLY A 84 -3.77 -17.11 -4.86
N LEU A 85 -4.60 -18.06 -4.44
CA LEU A 85 -5.48 -17.91 -3.27
C LEU A 85 -4.69 -17.82 -1.96
N LEU A 86 -3.66 -18.63 -1.79
CA LEU A 86 -2.79 -18.58 -0.61
C LEU A 86 -1.97 -17.28 -0.56
N ALA A 87 -1.44 -16.82 -1.69
CA ALA A 87 -0.71 -15.56 -1.76
C ALA A 87 -1.62 -14.36 -1.42
N ASN A 88 -2.81 -14.28 -2.04
CA ASN A 88 -3.78 -13.22 -1.75
C ASN A 88 -4.31 -13.31 -0.31
N GLY A 89 -4.56 -14.52 0.19
CA GLY A 89 -4.97 -14.77 1.56
C GLY A 89 -3.94 -14.28 2.57
N SER A 90 -2.65 -14.56 2.36
CA SER A 90 -1.57 -14.11 3.24
C SER A 90 -1.46 -12.58 3.31
N ILE A 91 -1.72 -11.88 2.21
CA ILE A 91 -1.72 -10.41 2.16
C ILE A 91 -2.92 -9.84 2.91
N ILE A 92 -4.10 -10.44 2.76
CA ILE A 92 -5.31 -10.01 3.49
C ILE A 92 -5.13 -10.25 5.00
N LEU A 93 -4.61 -11.43 5.37
CA LEU A 93 -4.38 -11.80 6.77
C LEU A 93 -3.37 -10.87 7.45
N SER A 94 -2.25 -10.58 6.79
CA SER A 94 -1.23 -9.66 7.31
C SER A 94 -1.75 -8.24 7.50
N LYS A 95 -2.56 -7.73 6.56
CA LYS A 95 -3.26 -6.45 6.72
C LYS A 95 -4.23 -6.46 7.89
N GLY A 96 -5.02 -7.52 8.04
CA GLY A 96 -5.96 -7.68 9.15
C GLY A 96 -5.26 -7.69 10.51
N ILE A 97 -4.19 -8.48 10.64
CA ILE A 97 -3.37 -8.55 11.86
C ILE A 97 -2.77 -7.17 12.18
N PHE A 98 -2.25 -6.46 11.18
CA PHE A 98 -1.71 -5.12 11.38
C PHE A 98 -2.77 -4.14 11.93
N ILE A 99 -3.99 -4.16 11.39
CA ILE A 99 -5.09 -3.31 11.84
C ILE A 99 -5.47 -3.62 13.29
N VAL A 100 -5.57 -4.91 13.65
CA VAL A 100 -5.88 -5.34 15.03
C VAL A 100 -4.80 -4.92 16.01
N LEU A 101 -3.52 -5.10 15.65
CA LEU A 101 -2.41 -4.68 16.51
C LEU A 101 -2.38 -3.16 16.67
N ALA A 102 -2.60 -2.40 15.59
CA ALA A 102 -2.66 -0.95 15.63
C ALA A 102 -3.83 -0.46 16.51
N SER A 103 -5.00 -1.09 16.44
CA SER A 103 -6.15 -0.71 17.27
C SER A 103 -5.91 -1.02 18.75
N LEU A 104 -5.34 -2.18 19.08
CA LEU A 104 -4.96 -2.54 20.45
C LEU A 104 -3.95 -1.57 21.05
N ILE A 105 -2.91 -1.20 20.29
CA ILE A 105 -1.93 -0.21 20.73
C ILE A 105 -2.60 1.15 20.95
N THR A 106 -3.48 1.56 20.04
CA THR A 106 -4.20 2.84 20.15
C THR A 106 -5.08 2.88 21.41
N LEU A 107 -5.83 1.82 21.69
CA LEU A 107 -6.65 1.71 22.90
C LEU A 107 -5.80 1.71 24.17
N TRP A 108 -4.66 1.02 24.15
CA TRP A 108 -3.74 1.01 25.28
C TRP A 108 -3.17 2.40 25.57
N VAL A 109 -2.70 3.11 24.54
CA VAL A 109 -2.23 4.49 24.68
C VAL A 109 -3.35 5.41 25.20
N ALA A 110 -4.56 5.29 24.67
CA ALA A 110 -5.71 6.08 25.13
C ALA A 110 -6.03 5.80 26.61
N TYR A 111 -5.92 4.56 27.05
CA TYR A 111 -6.11 4.18 28.45
C TYR A 111 -5.04 4.80 29.36
N GLU A 112 -3.77 4.74 28.97
CA GLU A 112 -2.68 5.36 29.73
C GLU A 112 -2.83 6.88 29.82
N VAL A 113 -3.18 7.55 28.71
CA VAL A 113 -3.47 9.00 28.72
C VAL A 113 -4.62 9.33 29.67
N LYS A 114 -5.70 8.55 29.65
CA LYS A 114 -6.82 8.70 30.60
C LYS A 114 -6.34 8.52 32.04
N SER A 115 -5.50 7.51 32.30
CA SER A 115 -4.94 7.23 33.62
C SER A 115 -4.12 8.40 34.14
N MET A 116 -3.24 8.97 33.30
CA MET A 116 -2.43 10.14 33.62
C MET A 116 -3.26 11.41 33.86
N LEU A 117 -4.35 11.59 33.11
CA LEU A 117 -5.27 12.72 33.30
C LEU A 117 -6.17 12.58 34.53
N GLY A 118 -6.15 11.43 35.22
CA GLY A 118 -6.98 11.18 36.39
C GLY A 118 -8.48 11.16 36.10
N ILE A 119 -8.87 11.05 34.82
CA ILE A 119 -10.28 11.00 34.43
C ILE A 119 -10.83 9.65 34.84
N ASP A 120 -11.82 9.63 35.73
CA ASP A 120 -12.50 8.40 36.12
C ASP A 120 -13.72 8.17 35.22
N LEU A 121 -13.57 7.27 34.22
CA LEU A 121 -14.63 6.89 33.28
C LEU A 121 -15.79 6.14 33.96
N PHE A 122 -15.53 5.50 35.11
CA PHE A 122 -16.47 4.62 35.80
C PHE A 122 -16.65 5.06 37.25
N LYS A 123 -16.85 6.37 37.44
CA LYS A 123 -16.95 7.00 38.76
C LYS A 123 -17.96 6.35 39.71
N ASN A 124 -18.99 5.69 39.14
CA ASN A 124 -20.07 5.00 39.88
C ASN A 124 -20.35 3.59 39.34
N PHE A 125 -19.41 2.94 38.63
CA PHE A 125 -19.66 1.63 38.04
C PHE A 125 -18.67 0.61 38.58
N HIS A 126 -19.08 -0.11 39.61
CA HIS A 126 -18.33 -1.25 40.11
C HIS A 126 -18.79 -2.53 39.40
N LEU A 127 -17.85 -3.32 38.89
CA LEU A 127 -18.13 -4.65 38.31
C LEU A 127 -18.94 -5.54 39.26
N VAL A 128 -18.74 -5.38 40.57
CA VAL A 128 -19.47 -6.09 41.63
C VAL A 128 -20.97 -5.77 41.63
N ASP A 129 -21.36 -4.52 41.38
CA ASP A 129 -22.77 -4.11 41.37
C ASP A 129 -23.50 -4.69 40.14
N LEU A 130 -22.81 -4.77 38.99
CA LEU A 130 -23.33 -5.42 37.80
C LEU A 130 -23.54 -6.92 38.03
N ILE A 131 -22.56 -7.61 38.62
CA ILE A 131 -22.66 -9.05 38.92
C ILE A 131 -23.81 -9.33 39.90
N ARG A 132 -24.00 -8.47 40.91
CA ARG A 132 -25.13 -8.56 41.85
C ARG A 132 -26.49 -8.28 41.22
N SER A 133 -26.55 -7.50 40.14
CA SER A 133 -27.81 -7.21 39.43
C SER A 133 -28.24 -8.31 38.46
N LEU A 134 -27.29 -9.17 38.04
CA LEU A 134 -27.51 -10.26 37.07
C LEU A 134 -27.80 -11.61 37.72
N LEU A 135 -27.61 -11.71 39.05
CA LEU A 135 -27.73 -12.93 39.85
C LEU A 135 -28.93 -12.80 40.80
#